data_AF-A0AAW1X5I7-F1
#
_entry.id   AF-A0AAW1X5I7-F1
#
_cell.length_a   1.000
_cell.length_b   1.000
_cell.length_c   1.000
_cell.angle_alpha   90.00
_cell.angle_beta   90.00
_cell.angle_gamma   90.00
#
_symmetry.space_group_name_H-M   'P 1'
#
loop_
_entity.id
_entity.type
_entity.pdbx_description
1 polymer ?
#
loop_
_entity_poly.entity_id
_entity_poly.type
_entity_poly.pdbx_seq_one_letter_code
_entity_poly.pdbx_strand_id
1 'polypeptide(L)'
;MLPADLFTSPEGFQKLKHLHVQNNAEFANVINGKVGFPNLTWLAVSELNGLRFLMTSSVARSLRQLKRLQISGCQIMEAIISIEESDEEIEENVFCQLQDLELKDLPNLTLFCSSRSSKPDKFTFDSVNRSSTICEIEESDSKGNQDIVIQLQPFLFDKKVEFPNLKKLFIEGLAKLTTIWNNQLSVESSKNLESIEIVSCEGLKSICPASVARGLQQLTRLIVRNSGVEEIISNKAKQKRESIEIDSCESLKHIFPASMVRDLQQLRRLEVKKCGVEEIIANEEGQQTTPKFVFSKVTYALFDGLPKLRSFYPGMNASSWPSLNYMGVFGCDKVQIFAEEYSNFQEQREATNLSNPINPSLFIIEKDSFPNLEYLALDGLEIWNGPLPVQLFSKLKHLAVAGSMSKSVIFLDSLLPDLEGNRHSSAVGMGAQLPNLRVLKLIRMYKLMHIGEEDNSQSARPNFPNLEFLFVNGCHGLRNLRSSAIPFNNLTSLHVSWCKGLKYLVTYSMAKSFIHLTKLEVGGCRRLVEIVGNNEDDDDSGNYEITFRRLKHLKLFRLPRLRGFCSRGNCSVKFPSLETLSISNRLKLKIFQTIGDETLQTTNEEEDTDVDAWEAETTAEDEKTRQAPI
;
A
#
# COMPACT_ATOMS: atom_id res chain seq x y z
N MET A 1 5.51 39.73 -18.44
CA MET A 1 6.11 40.91 -17.77
C MET A 1 5.01 41.94 -17.57
N LEU A 2 4.61 42.20 -16.32
CA LEU A 2 3.84 43.40 -15.98
C LEU A 2 4.85 44.48 -15.56
N PRO A 3 4.71 45.75 -15.99
CA PRO A 3 5.69 46.79 -15.69
C PRO A 3 5.77 47.08 -14.18
N ALA A 4 6.98 47.37 -13.70
CA ALA A 4 7.29 47.66 -12.30
C ALA A 4 6.46 48.81 -11.70
N ASP A 5 5.92 49.69 -12.56
CA ASP A 5 5.19 50.91 -12.18
C ASP A 5 3.74 50.63 -11.71
N LEU A 6 3.20 49.43 -11.91
CA LEU A 6 1.90 49.02 -11.36
C LEU A 6 1.96 48.69 -9.84
N PHE A 7 3.15 48.56 -9.27
CA PHE A 7 3.36 48.04 -7.90
C PHE A 7 3.59 49.11 -6.83
N THR A 8 3.58 50.39 -7.20
CA THR A 8 3.84 51.52 -6.28
C THR A 8 2.57 52.16 -5.73
N SER A 9 1.39 51.70 -6.16
CA SER A 9 0.08 52.17 -5.69
C SER A 9 -0.49 51.25 -4.58
N PRO A 10 -0.69 51.74 -3.34
CA PRO A 10 -1.33 50.99 -2.25
C PRO A 10 -2.78 50.55 -2.55
N GLU A 11 -3.41 51.13 -3.59
CA GLU A 11 -4.83 50.95 -3.90
C GLU A 11 -5.08 49.88 -4.98
N GLY A 12 -4.06 49.46 -5.74
CA GLY A 12 -4.21 48.63 -6.94
C GLY A 12 -4.72 47.20 -6.71
N PHE A 13 -4.39 46.57 -5.58
CA PHE A 13 -4.63 45.13 -5.35
C PHE A 13 -5.79 44.81 -4.41
N GLN A 14 -6.59 45.81 -4.03
CA GLN A 14 -7.70 45.66 -3.08
C GLN A 14 -8.77 44.65 -3.51
N LYS A 15 -8.95 44.38 -4.81
CA LYS A 15 -9.93 43.39 -5.31
C LYS A 15 -9.35 42.00 -5.57
N LEU A 16 -8.03 41.84 -5.45
CA LEU A 16 -7.35 40.60 -5.82
C LEU A 16 -7.66 39.50 -4.80
N LYS A 17 -8.14 38.35 -5.28
CA LYS A 17 -8.48 37.18 -4.45
C LYS A 17 -7.49 36.04 -4.60
N HIS A 18 -6.99 35.82 -5.81
CA HIS A 18 -6.03 34.75 -6.10
C HIS A 18 -4.78 35.35 -6.72
N LEU A 19 -3.62 34.94 -6.22
CA LEU A 19 -2.33 35.41 -6.69
C LEU A 19 -1.41 34.21 -6.84
N HIS A 20 -0.91 33.99 -8.06
CA HIS A 20 0.13 33.00 -8.33
C HIS A 20 1.38 33.72 -8.84
N VAL A 21 2.51 33.48 -8.19
CA VAL A 21 3.81 34.06 -8.54
C VAL A 21 4.77 32.94 -8.88
N GLN A 22 5.30 32.94 -10.10
CA GLN A 22 6.27 31.96 -10.57
C GLN A 22 7.49 32.63 -11.16
N ASN A 23 8.69 32.18 -10.77
CA ASN A 23 9.96 32.56 -11.38
C ASN A 23 10.13 34.09 -11.59
N ASN A 24 9.77 34.89 -10.58
CA ASN A 24 9.74 36.34 -10.68
C ASN A 24 10.36 37.02 -9.45
N ALA A 25 11.66 37.33 -9.56
CA ALA A 25 12.43 37.98 -8.50
C ALA A 25 12.05 39.45 -8.27
N GLU A 26 11.45 40.14 -9.25
CA GLU A 26 11.00 41.53 -9.07
C GLU A 26 9.69 41.60 -8.28
N PHE A 27 8.76 40.67 -8.55
CA PHE A 27 7.49 40.58 -7.84
C PHE A 27 7.66 40.12 -6.37
N ALA A 28 8.74 39.40 -6.10
CA ALA A 28 9.16 39.09 -4.74
C ALA A 28 9.41 40.35 -3.87
N ASN A 29 9.89 41.45 -4.46
CA ASN A 29 10.07 42.71 -3.76
C ASN A 29 8.73 43.40 -3.44
N VAL A 30 7.68 43.11 -4.21
CA VAL A 30 6.31 43.59 -3.95
C VAL A 30 5.71 42.85 -2.75
N ILE A 31 5.92 41.53 -2.67
CA ILE A 31 5.49 40.70 -1.53
C ILE A 31 6.30 41.03 -0.26
N ASN A 32 7.56 41.47 -0.40
CA ASN A 32 8.39 41.95 0.71
C ASN A 32 8.26 43.47 0.98
N GLY A 33 7.48 44.20 0.17
CA GLY A 33 7.27 45.65 0.30
C GLY A 33 6.09 45.98 1.23
N LYS A 34 5.84 47.27 1.50
CA LYS A 34 4.68 47.72 2.33
C LYS A 34 3.32 47.59 1.62
N VAL A 35 3.18 46.75 0.60
CA VAL A 35 1.96 46.59 -0.18
C VAL A 35 1.11 45.47 0.42
N GLY A 36 -0.10 45.80 0.90
CA GLY A 36 -1.02 44.83 1.51
C GLY A 36 -1.96 44.17 0.52
N PHE A 37 -2.36 42.93 0.79
CA PHE A 37 -3.34 42.17 0.00
C PHE A 37 -4.55 41.72 0.83
N PRO A 38 -5.41 42.66 1.27
CA PRO A 38 -6.41 42.41 2.33
C PRO A 38 -7.53 41.43 1.95
N ASN A 39 -7.81 41.24 0.66
CA ASN A 39 -8.88 40.37 0.15
C ASN A 39 -8.36 39.06 -0.47
N LEU A 40 -7.06 38.78 -0.35
CA LEU A 40 -6.46 37.59 -0.93
C LEU A 40 -6.89 36.34 -0.16
N THR A 41 -7.45 35.37 -0.87
CA THR A 41 -7.90 34.08 -0.35
C THR A 41 -6.99 32.92 -0.76
N TRP A 42 -6.22 33.07 -1.84
CA TRP A 42 -5.24 32.08 -2.28
C TRP A 42 -3.96 32.74 -2.76
N LEU A 43 -2.84 32.34 -2.15
CA LEU A 43 -1.49 32.68 -2.57
C LEU A 43 -0.76 31.39 -2.98
N ALA A 44 -0.32 31.34 -4.23
CA ALA A 44 0.55 30.30 -4.75
C ALA A 44 1.89 30.91 -5.16
N VAL A 45 2.99 30.28 -4.78
CA VAL A 45 4.35 30.74 -5.06
C VAL A 45 5.18 29.57 -5.54
N SER A 46 5.91 29.76 -6.63
CA SER A 46 6.73 28.72 -7.25
C SER A 46 8.06 29.27 -7.76
N GLU A 47 9.14 28.55 -7.54
CA GLU A 47 10.47 28.81 -8.16
C GLU A 47 11.06 30.21 -7.84
N LEU A 48 10.80 30.77 -6.65
CA LEU A 48 11.41 32.04 -6.22
C LEU A 48 12.80 31.83 -5.62
N ASN A 49 13.75 31.42 -6.45
CA ASN A 49 15.09 30.99 -6.04
C ASN A 49 16.04 32.12 -5.58
N GLY A 50 15.57 33.37 -5.55
CA GLY A 50 16.32 34.52 -5.03
C GLY A 50 15.93 34.94 -3.61
N LEU A 51 14.92 34.32 -3.00
CA LEU A 51 14.40 34.73 -1.70
C LEU A 51 14.71 33.75 -0.58
N ARG A 52 15.35 34.27 0.49
CA ARG A 52 15.47 33.56 1.78
C ARG A 52 14.17 33.58 2.58
N PHE A 53 13.35 34.62 2.38
CA PHE A 53 12.06 34.82 3.03
C PHE A 53 11.00 35.19 1.99
N LEU A 54 9.80 34.60 2.10
CA LEU A 54 8.72 34.91 1.17
C LEU A 54 8.15 36.32 1.40
N MET A 55 7.84 36.65 2.66
CA MET A 55 7.21 37.91 3.03
C MET A 55 7.69 38.42 4.39
N THR A 56 7.46 39.70 4.67
CA THR A 56 7.63 40.27 6.00
C THR A 56 6.40 40.03 6.88
N SER A 57 6.58 40.11 8.20
CA SER A 57 5.49 40.06 9.18
C SER A 57 4.41 41.12 8.93
N SER A 58 4.78 42.31 8.42
CA SER A 58 3.84 43.38 8.04
C SER A 58 2.91 42.98 6.89
N VAL A 59 3.44 42.35 5.83
CA VAL A 59 2.61 41.85 4.71
C VAL A 59 1.77 40.66 5.12
N ALA A 60 2.34 39.76 5.91
CA ALA A 60 1.61 38.62 6.44
C ALA A 60 0.36 39.07 7.21
N ARG A 61 0.45 40.12 8.04
CA ARG A 61 -0.72 40.70 8.76
C ARG A 61 -1.81 41.25 7.85
N SER A 62 -1.49 41.58 6.59
CA SER A 62 -2.49 42.01 5.61
C SER A 62 -3.28 40.82 5.04
N LEU A 63 -2.76 39.59 5.11
CA LEU A 63 -3.33 38.38 4.51
C LEU A 63 -4.39 37.70 5.40
N ARG A 64 -5.21 38.48 6.13
CA ARG A 64 -6.18 37.93 7.11
C ARG A 64 -7.27 37.06 6.49
N GLN A 65 -7.55 37.20 5.19
CA GLN A 65 -8.56 36.43 4.45
C GLN A 65 -7.99 35.18 3.75
N LEU A 66 -6.68 34.91 3.91
CA LEU A 66 -6.02 33.84 3.19
C LEU A 66 -6.53 32.48 3.66
N LYS A 67 -7.03 31.67 2.72
CA LYS A 67 -7.55 30.33 2.96
C LYS A 67 -6.60 29.24 2.46
N ARG A 68 -5.83 29.51 1.41
CA ARG A 68 -4.85 28.59 0.85
C ARG A 68 -3.50 29.27 0.63
N LEU A 69 -2.45 28.64 1.12
CA LEU A 69 -1.06 29.02 0.89
C LEU A 69 -0.30 27.84 0.29
N GLN A 70 0.24 28.02 -0.91
CA GLN A 70 1.03 27.02 -1.61
C GLN A 70 2.40 27.59 -1.96
N ILE A 71 3.47 26.92 -1.55
CA ILE A 71 4.85 27.32 -1.84
C ILE A 71 5.58 26.11 -2.40
N SER A 72 6.18 26.25 -3.58
CA SER A 72 6.84 25.15 -4.27
C SER A 72 8.19 25.53 -4.88
N GLY A 73 9.16 24.63 -4.83
CA GLY A 73 10.40 24.71 -5.60
C GLY A 73 11.31 25.92 -5.30
N CYS A 74 11.16 26.58 -4.15
CA CYS A 74 11.99 27.72 -3.76
C CYS A 74 13.25 27.23 -3.03
N GLN A 75 14.37 27.12 -3.75
CA GLN A 75 15.53 26.35 -3.32
C GLN A 75 16.29 26.93 -2.13
N ILE A 76 16.34 28.26 -1.97
CA ILE A 76 17.12 28.93 -0.91
C ILE A 76 16.27 29.46 0.25
N MET A 77 14.97 29.19 0.24
CA MET A 77 14.05 29.72 1.26
C MET A 77 14.37 29.09 2.62
N GLU A 78 14.69 29.93 3.61
CA GLU A 78 15.05 29.53 4.98
C GLU A 78 13.84 29.61 5.91
N ALA A 79 12.99 30.65 5.74
CA ALA A 79 11.71 30.78 6.41
C ALA A 79 10.65 31.43 5.50
N ILE A 80 9.37 31.29 5.85
CA ILE A 80 8.28 31.89 5.07
C ILE A 80 8.10 33.36 5.45
N ILE A 81 8.10 33.66 6.75
CA ILE A 81 7.96 35.02 7.28
C ILE A 81 9.26 35.51 7.90
N SER A 82 9.69 36.72 7.53
CA SER A 82 10.73 37.50 8.22
C SER A 82 10.10 38.44 9.24
N ILE A 83 10.45 38.29 10.52
CA ILE A 83 9.99 39.16 11.62
C ILE A 83 10.88 40.40 11.68
N GLU A 84 10.28 41.58 11.58
CA GLU A 84 10.95 42.89 11.69
C GLU A 84 11.23 43.26 13.16
N GLU A 85 12.31 44.00 13.45
CA GLU A 85 12.77 44.32 14.82
C GLU A 85 11.76 45.16 15.63
N SER A 86 10.86 45.88 14.96
CA SER A 86 9.81 46.69 15.58
C SER A 86 8.55 45.91 15.95
N ASP A 87 8.45 44.64 15.56
CA ASP A 87 7.32 43.78 15.89
C ASP A 87 7.57 43.11 17.25
N GLU A 88 7.09 43.74 18.33
CA GLU A 88 6.99 43.15 19.65
C GLU A 88 6.07 41.92 19.60
N GLU A 89 6.65 40.75 19.35
CA GLU A 89 6.00 39.43 19.22
C GLU A 89 4.87 39.40 18.16
N ILE A 90 4.81 38.34 17.35
CA ILE A 90 3.64 38.11 16.49
C ILE A 90 2.54 37.58 17.43
N GLU A 91 1.94 38.46 18.23
CA GLU A 91 0.80 38.13 19.10
C GLU A 91 -0.52 38.07 18.30
N GLU A 92 -0.55 38.61 17.08
CA GLU A 92 -1.73 38.58 16.22
C GLU A 92 -1.78 37.34 15.33
N ASN A 93 -2.93 36.66 15.31
CA ASN A 93 -3.24 35.51 14.44
C ASN A 93 -3.22 35.88 12.95
N VAL A 94 -2.02 35.94 12.38
CA VAL A 94 -1.72 36.36 11.00
C VAL A 94 -2.53 35.58 9.96
N PHE A 95 -2.60 34.26 10.14
CA PHE A 95 -3.26 33.33 9.23
C PHE A 95 -4.54 32.73 9.82
N CYS A 96 -5.40 33.57 10.39
CA CYS A 96 -6.60 33.13 11.09
C CYS A 96 -7.65 32.41 10.20
N GLN A 97 -7.67 32.64 8.88
CA GLN A 97 -8.60 31.99 7.94
C GLN A 97 -7.98 30.82 7.17
N LEU A 98 -6.69 30.52 7.37
CA LEU A 98 -5.96 29.53 6.57
C LEU A 98 -6.49 28.12 6.84
N GLN A 99 -6.87 27.43 5.78
CA GLN A 99 -7.44 26.07 5.80
C GLN A 99 -6.51 25.05 5.15
N ASP A 100 -5.81 25.44 4.09
CA ASP A 100 -4.92 24.57 3.31
C ASP A 100 -3.51 25.17 3.24
N LEU A 101 -2.53 24.43 3.73
CA LEU A 101 -1.11 24.79 3.64
C LEU A 101 -0.35 23.69 2.90
N GLU A 102 0.32 24.07 1.81
CA GLU A 102 1.07 23.19 0.92
C GLU A 102 2.50 23.70 0.75
N LEU A 103 3.48 22.91 1.19
CA LEU A 103 4.91 23.24 1.10
C LEU A 103 5.64 22.13 0.35
N LYS A 104 6.18 22.42 -0.82
CA LYS A 104 6.77 21.42 -1.72
C LYS A 104 8.17 21.82 -2.16
N ASP A 105 9.12 20.89 -2.11
CA ASP A 105 10.48 21.04 -2.65
C ASP A 105 11.17 22.32 -2.12
N LEU A 106 11.16 22.49 -0.79
CA LEU A 106 11.81 23.60 -0.08
C LEU A 106 12.96 23.05 0.79
N PRO A 107 14.09 22.66 0.18
CA PRO A 107 15.14 21.89 0.86
C PRO A 107 15.84 22.66 1.99
N ASN A 108 15.81 24.00 1.96
CA ASN A 108 16.43 24.86 2.98
C ASN A 108 15.46 25.35 4.05
N LEU A 109 14.16 25.05 3.94
CA LEU A 109 13.16 25.54 4.88
C LEU A 109 13.29 24.80 6.21
N THR A 110 13.59 25.54 7.27
CA THR A 110 13.72 24.99 8.62
C THR A 110 12.73 25.58 9.61
N LEU A 111 12.19 26.78 9.33
CA LEU A 111 11.33 27.54 10.22
C LEU A 111 10.18 28.16 9.41
N PHE A 112 8.99 28.28 10.00
CA PHE A 112 7.92 29.08 9.37
C PHE A 112 8.19 30.59 9.53
N CYS A 113 8.70 31.02 10.69
CA CYS A 113 9.08 32.40 10.98
C CYS A 113 10.54 32.52 11.45
N SER A 114 11.24 33.58 11.01
CA SER A 114 12.62 33.87 11.44
C SER A 114 12.80 35.34 11.81
N SER A 115 13.47 35.60 12.93
CA SER A 115 13.82 36.94 13.41
C SER A 115 15.13 37.42 12.75
N ARG A 116 15.19 38.70 12.34
CA ARG A 116 16.35 39.29 11.63
C ARG A 116 17.64 39.48 12.44
N SER A 117 17.81 38.80 13.59
CA SER A 117 19.02 39.01 14.41
C SER A 117 20.30 38.74 13.61
N SER A 118 21.18 39.74 13.64
CA SER A 118 22.30 40.02 12.74
C SER A 118 23.28 38.88 12.44
N LYS A 119 23.62 38.73 11.15
CA LYS A 119 24.79 38.05 10.55
C LYS A 119 25.04 36.56 10.93
N PRO A 120 25.45 35.70 9.98
CA PRO A 120 25.80 34.30 10.29
C PRO A 120 27.11 34.11 11.08
N ASP A 121 27.83 35.19 11.42
CA ASP A 121 29.14 35.12 12.03
C ASP A 121 29.07 35.54 13.51
N LYS A 122 29.27 34.54 14.38
CA LYS A 122 29.17 34.54 15.85
C LYS A 122 27.74 34.51 16.40
N PHE A 123 27.28 33.29 16.69
CA PHE A 123 26.28 33.02 17.73
C PHE A 123 26.80 33.57 19.08
N THR A 124 26.53 34.83 19.38
CA THR A 124 26.66 35.36 20.75
C THR A 124 25.43 34.98 21.55
N PHE A 125 25.67 34.34 22.68
CA PHE A 125 24.75 33.56 23.51
C PHE A 125 23.64 34.33 24.26
N ASP A 126 23.43 35.62 23.99
CA ASP A 126 22.68 36.48 24.94
C ASP A 126 21.19 36.69 24.63
N SER A 127 20.60 36.05 23.61
CA SER A 127 19.16 36.18 23.33
C SER A 127 18.43 34.88 23.00
N VAL A 128 18.88 33.74 23.55
CA VAL A 128 18.08 32.51 23.52
C VAL A 128 16.91 32.67 24.48
N ASN A 129 15.80 33.16 23.93
CA ASN A 129 14.49 33.04 24.56
C ASN A 129 14.26 31.54 24.87
N ARG A 130 13.81 31.21 26.08
CA ARG A 130 13.72 29.85 26.67
C ARG A 130 12.72 28.87 25.97
N SER A 131 12.67 28.84 24.64
CA SER A 131 11.66 28.07 23.88
C SER A 131 12.25 27.11 22.82
N SER A 132 13.57 27.03 22.67
CA SER A 132 14.21 25.93 21.93
C SER A 132 14.34 24.71 22.85
N THR A 133 13.83 23.54 22.42
CA THR A 133 14.03 22.28 23.14
C THR A 133 15.52 21.93 23.08
N ILE A 134 16.20 22.10 24.22
CA ILE A 134 17.62 21.80 24.40
C ILE A 134 17.75 20.27 24.48
N CYS A 135 18.56 19.66 23.61
CA CYS A 135 19.12 18.33 23.86
C CYS A 135 20.53 18.54 24.40
N GLU A 136 20.74 18.31 25.69
CA GLU A 136 22.09 18.20 26.25
C GLU A 136 22.66 16.83 25.83
N ILE A 137 23.78 16.83 25.09
CA ILE A 137 24.61 15.64 24.90
C ILE A 137 25.92 15.92 25.61
N GLU A 138 26.21 15.17 26.67
CA GLU A 138 27.52 15.15 27.30
C GLU A 138 28.44 14.25 26.45
N GLU A 139 29.34 14.85 25.65
CA GLU A 139 30.53 14.15 25.18
C GLU A 139 31.73 14.61 26.01
N SER A 140 32.30 13.69 26.79
CA SER A 140 33.54 13.92 27.52
C SER A 140 34.74 13.63 26.62
N ASP A 141 35.58 14.63 26.35
CA ASP A 141 36.91 14.38 25.81
C ASP A 141 37.82 13.71 26.87
N SER A 142 38.90 13.07 26.43
CA SER A 142 39.87 12.40 27.31
C SER A 142 40.72 13.36 28.17
N LYS A 143 40.32 14.63 28.28
CA LYS A 143 40.99 15.67 29.08
C LYS A 143 40.05 16.43 30.03
N GLY A 144 38.77 16.07 30.10
CA GLY A 144 37.84 16.60 31.10
C GLY A 144 37.36 18.02 30.83
N ASN A 145 37.45 18.52 29.59
CA ASN A 145 36.76 19.74 29.20
C ASN A 145 35.36 19.41 28.67
N GLN A 146 34.33 20.00 29.30
CA GLN A 146 32.95 19.92 28.83
C GLN A 146 32.73 20.99 27.75
N ASP A 147 32.91 20.63 26.48
CA ASP A 147 32.43 21.46 25.38
C ASP A 147 30.96 21.13 25.11
N ILE A 148 30.05 22.01 25.56
CA ILE A 148 28.60 21.87 25.35
C ILE A 148 28.30 22.17 23.87
N VAL A 149 28.12 21.13 23.06
CA VAL A 149 27.62 21.27 21.68
C VAL A 149 26.09 21.31 21.71
N ILE A 150 25.51 22.50 21.58
CA ILE A 150 24.04 22.68 21.51
C ILE A 150 23.56 22.35 20.09
N GLN A 151 22.94 21.19 19.87
CA GLN A 151 22.24 20.88 18.62
C GLN A 151 20.80 21.44 18.65
N LEU A 152 20.54 22.48 17.87
CA LEU A 152 19.18 23.00 17.62
C LEU A 152 18.42 22.06 16.68
N GLN A 153 17.30 21.51 17.12
CA GLN A 153 16.40 20.70 16.28
C GLN A 153 15.50 21.63 15.43
N PRO A 154 15.58 21.62 14.08
CA PRO A 154 14.74 22.46 13.23
C PRO A 154 13.27 22.00 13.23
N PHE A 155 12.36 22.93 13.53
CA PHE A 155 10.91 22.71 13.57
C PHE A 155 10.16 23.73 12.71
N LEU A 156 9.11 23.29 12.01
CA LEU A 156 8.37 24.19 11.12
C LEU A 156 7.53 25.19 11.92
N PHE A 157 6.71 24.72 12.87
CA PHE A 157 5.79 25.57 13.62
C PHE A 157 6.23 25.83 15.07
N ASP A 158 6.25 27.11 15.45
CA ASP A 158 6.54 27.61 16.80
C ASP A 158 5.33 28.34 17.42
N LYS A 159 5.48 28.92 18.62
CA LYS A 159 4.39 29.67 19.28
C LYS A 159 4.04 30.98 18.54
N LYS A 160 4.90 31.49 17.66
CA LYS A 160 4.75 32.83 17.05
C LYS A 160 3.65 32.86 15.99
N VAL A 161 3.20 31.72 15.48
CA VAL A 161 2.11 31.68 14.48
C VAL A 161 1.10 30.60 14.83
N GLU A 162 -0.14 31.03 15.06
CA GLU A 162 -1.28 30.15 15.22
C GLU A 162 -2.03 29.95 13.88
N PHE A 163 -2.47 28.72 13.63
CA PHE A 163 -3.31 28.35 12.49
C PHE A 163 -4.64 27.75 12.97
N PRO A 164 -5.52 28.56 13.59
CA PRO A 164 -6.70 28.06 14.28
C PRO A 164 -7.69 27.32 13.36
N ASN A 165 -7.68 27.58 12.06
CA ASN A 165 -8.63 27.00 11.09
C ASN A 165 -7.98 26.01 10.09
N LEU A 166 -6.73 25.61 10.31
CA LEU A 166 -6.03 24.73 9.38
C LEU A 166 -6.69 23.35 9.37
N LYS A 167 -7.10 22.91 8.18
CA LYS A 167 -7.75 21.62 7.93
C LYS A 167 -6.82 20.63 7.23
N LYS A 168 -5.97 21.12 6.32
CA LYS A 168 -5.06 20.28 5.54
C LYS A 168 -3.65 20.83 5.57
N LEU A 169 -2.71 19.94 5.87
CA LEU A 169 -1.28 20.19 5.78
C LEU A 169 -0.68 19.18 4.80
N PHE A 170 -0.04 19.69 3.74
CA PHE A 170 0.74 18.90 2.81
C PHE A 170 2.19 19.40 2.82
N ILE A 171 3.13 18.49 3.10
CA ILE A 171 4.56 18.77 3.02
C ILE A 171 5.24 17.75 2.11
N GLU A 172 6.07 18.23 1.19
CA GLU A 172 6.84 17.40 0.27
C GLU A 172 8.28 17.92 0.13
N GLY A 173 9.27 17.03 0.20
CA GLY A 173 10.66 17.39 -0.14
C GLY A 173 11.34 18.37 0.83
N LEU A 174 10.93 18.41 2.10
CA LEU A 174 11.52 19.29 3.13
C LEU A 174 12.73 18.62 3.81
N ALA A 175 13.87 18.59 3.11
CA ALA A 175 15.03 17.78 3.48
C ALA A 175 15.65 18.08 4.86
N LYS A 176 15.66 19.35 5.30
CA LYS A 176 16.27 19.75 6.58
C LYS A 176 15.35 19.65 7.79
N LEU A 177 14.07 19.38 7.60
CA LEU A 177 13.07 19.41 8.66
C LEU A 177 13.17 18.14 9.53
N THR A 178 13.37 18.26 10.86
CA THR A 178 13.43 17.09 11.76
C THR A 178 12.11 16.83 12.50
N THR A 179 11.32 17.87 12.76
CA THR A 179 9.94 17.78 13.28
C THR A 179 9.04 18.84 12.66
N ILE A 180 7.74 18.57 12.49
CA ILE A 180 6.79 19.60 11.99
C ILE A 180 6.43 20.58 13.12
N TRP A 181 6.27 20.08 14.34
CA TRP A 181 5.79 20.88 15.49
C TRP A 181 6.77 20.85 16.66
N ASN A 182 6.86 21.98 17.39
CA ASN A 182 7.60 22.08 18.64
C ASN A 182 6.79 21.59 19.86
N ASN A 183 7.45 21.42 21.01
CA ASN A 183 6.84 20.91 22.25
C ASN A 183 5.76 21.81 22.89
N GLN A 184 5.53 23.03 22.38
CA GLN A 184 4.81 24.11 23.10
C GLN A 184 3.64 24.74 22.32
N LEU A 185 3.06 24.05 21.34
CA LEU A 185 1.91 24.61 20.61
C LEU A 185 0.74 25.02 21.52
N SER A 186 0.11 26.13 21.12
CA SER A 186 -1.26 26.46 21.48
C SER A 186 -2.20 25.39 20.92
N VAL A 187 -2.88 24.66 21.81
CA VAL A 187 -3.82 23.57 21.50
C VAL A 187 -4.85 24.01 20.45
N GLU A 188 -5.17 25.31 20.37
CA GLU A 188 -6.14 25.89 19.43
C GLU A 188 -5.80 25.65 17.94
N SER A 189 -4.53 25.68 17.55
CA SER A 189 -4.11 25.55 16.13
C SER A 189 -4.22 24.14 15.56
N SER A 190 -4.38 23.13 16.42
CA SER A 190 -4.40 21.71 16.03
C SER A 190 -5.80 21.10 16.06
N LYS A 191 -6.80 21.81 16.62
CA LYS A 191 -8.17 21.29 16.82
C LYS A 191 -8.90 20.99 15.52
N ASN A 192 -8.63 21.73 14.45
CA ASN A 192 -9.38 21.63 13.19
C ASN A 192 -8.66 20.84 12.10
N LEU A 193 -7.46 20.31 12.38
CA LEU A 193 -6.66 19.62 11.38
C LEU A 193 -7.28 18.24 11.07
N GLU A 194 -7.73 18.08 9.83
CA GLU A 194 -8.45 16.89 9.34
C GLU A 194 -7.53 15.95 8.55
N SER A 195 -6.53 16.49 7.84
CA SER A 195 -5.62 15.71 6.99
C SER A 195 -4.17 16.21 7.08
N ILE A 196 -3.24 15.29 7.31
CA ILE A 196 -1.78 15.52 7.19
C ILE A 196 -1.24 14.58 6.12
N GLU A 197 -0.51 15.12 5.16
CA GLU A 197 0.18 14.36 4.12
C GLU A 197 1.65 14.79 4.05
N ILE A 198 2.55 13.83 4.21
CA ILE A 198 4.00 14.00 4.27
C ILE A 198 4.61 13.12 3.18
N VAL A 199 5.40 13.69 2.27
CA VAL A 199 5.97 12.97 1.14
C VAL A 199 7.46 13.32 0.97
N SER A 200 8.35 12.35 0.82
CA SER A 200 9.77 12.62 0.51
C SER A 200 10.47 13.54 1.53
N CYS A 201 10.15 13.40 2.82
CA CYS A 201 10.77 14.15 3.92
C CYS A 201 11.73 13.25 4.69
N GLU A 202 12.93 13.02 4.15
CA GLU A 202 13.90 12.05 4.66
C GLU A 202 14.51 12.46 6.02
N GLY A 203 14.68 13.77 6.26
CA GLY A 203 15.20 14.29 7.53
C GLY A 203 14.20 14.24 8.69
N LEU A 204 12.92 14.03 8.41
CA LEU A 204 11.84 14.12 9.40
C LEU A 204 11.83 12.88 10.28
N LYS A 205 12.22 13.02 11.54
CA LYS A 205 12.26 11.90 12.52
C LYS A 205 10.96 11.71 13.27
N SER A 206 10.25 12.81 13.55
CA SER A 206 8.97 12.80 14.26
C SER A 206 7.98 13.76 13.60
N ILE A 207 6.71 13.38 13.58
CA ILE A 207 5.66 14.27 13.05
C ILE A 207 5.36 15.37 14.07
N CYS A 208 5.01 14.99 15.30
CA CYS A 208 4.76 15.93 16.39
C CYS A 208 5.03 15.29 17.76
N PRO A 209 5.41 16.09 18.77
CA PRO A 209 5.48 15.64 20.16
C PRO A 209 4.13 15.19 20.73
N ALA A 210 4.16 14.37 21.78
CA ALA A 210 2.95 13.88 22.47
C ALA A 210 2.07 15.02 23.04
N SER A 211 2.64 16.18 23.36
CA SER A 211 1.89 17.37 23.81
C SER A 211 0.98 17.93 22.71
N VAL A 212 1.51 18.06 21.50
CA VAL A 212 0.82 18.54 20.30
C VAL A 212 -0.21 17.51 19.84
N ALA A 213 0.17 16.24 19.90
CA ALA A 213 -0.65 15.13 19.48
C ALA A 213 -2.06 15.16 20.12
N ARG A 214 -2.17 15.61 21.39
CA ARG A 214 -3.43 15.79 22.15
C ARG A 214 -4.45 16.70 21.48
N GLY A 215 -3.98 17.71 20.74
CA GLY A 215 -4.85 18.69 20.09
C GLY A 215 -5.39 18.22 18.72
N LEU A 216 -4.77 17.22 18.09
CA LEU A 216 -5.15 16.66 16.78
C LEU A 216 -6.40 15.75 16.83
N GLN A 217 -7.48 16.23 17.45
CA GLN A 217 -8.67 15.43 17.74
C GLN A 217 -9.55 15.15 16.51
N GLN A 218 -9.50 16.03 15.50
CA GLN A 218 -10.28 15.89 14.26
C GLN A 218 -9.49 15.24 13.12
N LEU A 219 -8.24 14.80 13.36
CA LEU A 219 -7.41 14.22 12.32
C LEU A 219 -8.03 12.90 11.84
N THR A 220 -8.56 12.92 10.62
CA THR A 220 -9.21 11.77 9.97
C THR A 220 -8.25 11.03 9.05
N ARG A 221 -7.29 11.73 8.44
CA ARG A 221 -6.39 11.17 7.44
C ARG A 221 -4.93 11.50 7.75
N LEU A 222 -4.11 10.47 7.80
CA LEU A 222 -2.66 10.59 7.92
C LEU A 222 -1.99 9.80 6.79
N ILE A 223 -1.25 10.51 5.93
CA ILE A 223 -0.41 9.91 4.90
C ILE A 223 1.04 10.27 5.13
N VAL A 224 1.90 9.26 5.13
CA VAL A 224 3.34 9.43 5.24
C VAL A 224 4.00 8.56 4.17
N ARG A 225 4.73 9.18 3.25
CA ARG A 225 5.41 8.49 2.14
C ARG A 225 6.87 8.90 2.07
N ASN A 226 7.78 7.94 1.88
CA ASN A 226 9.20 8.20 1.67
C ASN A 226 9.79 9.17 2.72
N SER A 227 9.63 8.85 4.00
CA SER A 227 10.01 9.75 5.10
C SER A 227 10.80 9.03 6.19
N GLY A 228 11.68 9.77 6.87
CA GLY A 228 12.56 9.24 7.93
C GLY A 228 11.88 9.05 9.29
N VAL A 229 10.54 9.09 9.34
CA VAL A 229 9.79 9.09 10.61
C VAL A 229 10.03 7.77 11.37
N GLU A 230 10.45 7.91 12.62
CA GLU A 230 10.78 6.78 13.50
C GLU A 230 9.57 6.32 14.34
N GLU A 231 8.64 7.22 14.63
CA GLU A 231 7.42 6.97 15.41
C GLU A 231 6.23 7.79 14.88
N ILE A 232 5.05 7.16 14.84
CA ILE A 232 3.80 7.85 14.50
C ILE A 232 3.17 8.42 15.77
N ILE A 233 2.68 9.67 15.67
CA ILE A 233 1.94 10.45 16.66
C ILE A 233 1.36 9.61 17.81
N SER A 234 1.94 9.70 19.01
CA SER A 234 1.44 9.07 20.24
C SER A 234 0.52 10.00 21.03
N ASN A 235 -0.76 9.64 21.18
CA ASN A 235 -1.74 10.43 21.95
C ASN A 235 -2.79 9.55 22.64
N LYS A 236 -3.12 9.89 23.90
CA LYS A 236 -4.14 9.26 24.75
C LYS A 236 -5.56 9.85 24.58
N ALA A 237 -5.76 10.79 23.65
CA ALA A 237 -7.07 11.35 23.36
C ALA A 237 -7.78 10.55 22.25
N LYS A 238 -9.10 10.38 22.37
CA LYS A 238 -9.94 9.73 21.35
C LYS A 238 -9.75 10.38 19.99
N GLN A 239 -9.06 9.69 19.08
CA GLN A 239 -8.87 10.17 17.71
C GLN A 239 -10.02 9.71 16.81
N LYS A 240 -10.45 10.58 15.88
CA LYS A 240 -11.43 10.23 14.84
C LYS A 240 -10.76 9.73 13.56
N ARG A 241 -9.58 9.11 13.65
CA ARG A 241 -8.80 8.75 12.46
C ARG A 241 -9.54 7.70 11.64
N GLU A 242 -9.78 7.98 10.37
CA GLU A 242 -10.48 7.11 9.42
C GLU A 242 -9.50 6.37 8.50
N SER A 243 -8.40 7.01 8.09
CA SER A 243 -7.40 6.43 7.18
C SER A 243 -5.96 6.70 7.64
N ILE A 244 -5.16 5.64 7.64
CA ILE A 244 -3.70 5.68 7.81
C ILE A 244 -3.07 5.00 6.62
N GLU A 245 -2.21 5.72 5.91
CA GLU A 245 -1.47 5.22 4.75
C GLU A 245 0.00 5.56 4.92
N ILE A 246 0.84 4.55 5.13
CA ILE A 246 2.28 4.70 5.33
C ILE A 246 2.98 3.93 4.20
N ASP A 247 3.87 4.59 3.46
CA ASP A 247 4.58 3.97 2.34
C ASP A 247 6.07 4.33 2.39
N SER A 248 6.95 3.36 2.22
CA SER A 248 8.39 3.61 2.03
C SER A 248 9.03 4.35 3.22
N CYS A 249 8.63 4.05 4.46
CA CYS A 249 9.21 4.60 5.69
C CYS A 249 10.13 3.56 6.37
N GLU A 250 11.40 3.52 5.99
CA GLU A 250 12.36 2.47 6.43
C GLU A 250 12.82 2.60 7.88
N SER A 251 12.78 3.82 8.45
CA SER A 251 13.16 4.09 9.84
C SER A 251 12.08 3.74 10.86
N LEU A 252 10.83 3.60 10.40
CA LEU A 252 9.67 3.36 11.26
C LEU A 252 9.73 1.94 11.83
N LYS A 253 9.83 1.81 13.17
CA LYS A 253 9.89 0.51 13.86
C LYS A 253 8.52 -0.04 14.24
N HIS A 254 7.61 0.87 14.62
CA HIS A 254 6.25 0.53 15.05
C HIS A 254 5.23 1.52 14.49
N ILE A 255 3.99 1.09 14.30
CA ILE A 255 2.93 1.98 13.78
C ILE A 255 2.14 2.62 14.91
N PHE A 256 1.81 1.87 15.96
CA PHE A 256 1.02 2.36 17.08
C PHE A 256 1.67 2.02 18.42
N PRO A 257 1.63 2.91 19.42
CA PRO A 257 1.74 2.49 20.81
C PRO A 257 0.50 1.67 21.23
N ALA A 258 0.67 0.72 22.17
CA ALA A 258 -0.43 -0.09 22.69
C ALA A 258 -1.60 0.76 23.25
N SER A 259 -1.28 1.88 23.91
CA SER A 259 -2.26 2.82 24.44
C SER A 259 -3.22 3.41 23.40
N MET A 260 -2.78 3.56 22.14
CA MET A 260 -3.57 4.20 21.08
C MET A 260 -4.64 3.27 20.49
N VAL A 261 -4.45 1.95 20.52
CA VAL A 261 -5.34 1.01 19.83
C VAL A 261 -6.79 1.11 20.32
N ARG A 262 -7.00 1.41 21.61
CA ARG A 262 -8.34 1.62 22.18
C ARG A 262 -9.01 2.88 21.64
N ASP A 263 -8.25 3.88 21.24
CA ASP A 263 -8.74 5.18 20.75
C ASP A 263 -9.01 5.21 19.23
N LEU A 264 -8.50 4.23 18.47
CA LEU A 264 -8.68 4.10 17.01
C LEU A 264 -10.02 3.46 16.61
N GLN A 265 -11.09 3.70 17.36
CA GLN A 265 -12.42 3.09 17.10
C GLN A 265 -13.10 3.56 15.80
N GLN A 266 -12.55 4.58 15.13
CA GLN A 266 -13.07 5.09 13.86
C GLN A 266 -12.26 4.66 12.64
N LEU A 267 -11.13 3.96 12.84
CA LEU A 267 -10.23 3.60 11.74
C LEU A 267 -10.94 2.67 10.76
N ARG A 268 -10.96 3.05 9.47
CA ARG A 268 -11.57 2.30 8.37
C ARG A 268 -10.53 1.69 7.44
N ARG A 269 -9.42 2.41 7.22
CA ARG A 269 -8.34 2.01 6.32
C ARG A 269 -6.99 2.05 7.04
N LEU A 270 -6.30 0.92 7.02
CA LEU A 270 -4.92 0.79 7.48
C LEU A 270 -4.06 0.22 6.34
N GLU A 271 -3.13 1.02 5.83
CA GLU A 271 -2.24 0.63 4.74
C GLU A 271 -0.80 0.95 5.11
N VAL A 272 0.08 -0.05 5.01
CA VAL A 272 1.49 0.04 5.37
C VAL A 272 2.30 -0.68 4.29
N LYS A 273 3.12 0.05 3.56
CA LYS A 273 3.86 -0.45 2.39
C LYS A 273 5.35 -0.15 2.52
N LYS A 274 6.23 -1.08 2.17
CA LYS A 274 7.67 -0.85 1.99
C LYS A 274 8.34 -0.19 3.22
N CYS A 275 7.92 -0.53 4.43
CA CYS A 275 8.40 0.09 5.69
C CYS A 275 9.31 -0.84 6.50
N GLY A 276 10.13 -0.25 7.37
CA GLY A 276 11.03 -0.96 8.29
C GLY A 276 10.39 -1.52 9.56
N VAL A 277 9.06 -1.60 9.60
CA VAL A 277 8.28 -1.94 10.79
C VAL A 277 8.63 -3.35 11.28
N GLU A 278 9.00 -3.45 12.56
CA GLU A 278 9.28 -4.73 13.24
C GLU A 278 8.01 -5.28 13.90
N GLU A 279 7.17 -4.41 14.46
CA GLU A 279 5.90 -4.77 15.10
C GLU A 279 4.84 -3.72 14.82
N ILE A 280 3.60 -4.13 14.54
CA ILE A 280 2.52 -3.17 14.23
C ILE A 280 2.19 -2.32 15.47
N ILE A 281 2.09 -2.95 16.64
CA ILE A 281 1.82 -2.30 17.93
C ILE A 281 3.04 -2.46 18.84
N ALA A 282 3.57 -1.36 19.34
CA ALA A 282 4.67 -1.33 20.30
C ALA A 282 4.23 -1.75 21.71
N ASN A 283 5.13 -2.39 22.46
CA ASN A 283 4.96 -2.66 23.89
C ASN A 283 5.17 -1.37 24.71
N GLU A 284 4.35 -1.14 25.73
CA GLU A 284 4.54 -0.04 26.67
C GLU A 284 4.75 -0.61 28.09
N GLU A 285 5.92 -0.33 28.68
CA GLU A 285 6.25 -0.77 30.04
C GLU A 285 5.25 -0.20 31.07
N GLY A 286 4.68 -1.08 31.91
CA GLY A 286 3.76 -0.69 32.98
C GLY A 286 2.26 -0.72 32.63
N GLN A 287 1.88 -1.10 31.41
CA GLN A 287 0.48 -1.26 31.01
C GLN A 287 -0.01 -2.71 31.28
N GLN A 288 -1.14 -2.89 31.96
CA GLN A 288 -1.81 -4.21 32.01
C GLN A 288 -2.23 -4.59 30.59
N THR A 289 -1.74 -5.74 30.11
CA THR A 289 -1.99 -6.24 28.76
C THR A 289 -3.49 -6.43 28.54
N THR A 290 -4.05 -5.72 27.55
CA THR A 290 -5.36 -6.12 27.03
C THR A 290 -5.20 -7.49 26.40
N PRO A 291 -5.98 -8.50 26.79
CA PRO A 291 -5.86 -9.83 26.21
C PRO A 291 -6.23 -9.83 24.71
N LYS A 292 -6.98 -8.82 24.25
CA LYS A 292 -7.50 -8.73 22.90
C LYS A 292 -7.58 -7.29 22.39
N PHE A 293 -7.04 -7.05 21.20
CA PHE A 293 -7.20 -5.79 20.46
C PHE A 293 -8.40 -5.86 19.52
N VAL A 294 -9.23 -4.82 19.47
CA VAL A 294 -10.46 -4.82 18.63
C VAL A 294 -10.43 -3.63 17.66
N PHE A 295 -10.34 -3.96 16.37
CA PHE A 295 -10.41 -3.00 15.25
C PHE A 295 -11.82 -3.00 14.67
N SER A 296 -12.75 -2.38 15.41
CA SER A 296 -14.19 -2.53 15.18
C SER A 296 -14.69 -2.03 13.83
N LYS A 297 -14.06 -0.99 13.25
CA LYS A 297 -14.51 -0.33 12.02
C LYS A 297 -13.56 -0.47 10.83
N VAL A 298 -12.42 -1.16 10.98
CA VAL A 298 -11.47 -1.31 9.88
C VAL A 298 -12.10 -2.23 8.84
N THR A 299 -12.28 -1.70 7.63
CA THR A 299 -12.83 -2.43 6.47
C THR A 299 -11.74 -2.86 5.50
N TYR A 300 -10.60 -2.16 5.51
CA TYR A 300 -9.46 -2.41 4.63
C TYR A 300 -8.15 -2.41 5.43
N ALA A 301 -7.40 -3.51 5.35
CA ALA A 301 -6.06 -3.64 5.89
C ALA A 301 -5.10 -4.16 4.80
N LEU A 302 -3.99 -3.46 4.57
CA LEU A 302 -2.95 -3.87 3.64
C LEU A 302 -1.56 -3.68 4.27
N PHE A 303 -0.80 -4.77 4.32
CA PHE A 303 0.60 -4.80 4.71
C PHE A 303 1.41 -5.34 3.53
N ASP A 304 2.29 -4.55 2.94
CA ASP A 304 3.00 -4.92 1.70
C ASP A 304 4.49 -4.58 1.80
N GLY A 305 5.38 -5.53 1.56
CA GLY A 305 6.82 -5.31 1.62
C GLY A 305 7.32 -4.87 3.00
N LEU A 306 7.02 -5.64 4.05
CA LEU A 306 7.49 -5.39 5.41
C LEU A 306 8.51 -6.46 5.84
N PRO A 307 9.77 -6.40 5.35
CA PRO A 307 10.75 -7.48 5.50
C PRO A 307 11.30 -7.64 6.93
N LYS A 308 11.08 -6.65 7.80
CA LYS A 308 11.49 -6.69 9.21
C LYS A 308 10.37 -7.09 10.15
N LEU A 309 9.12 -7.23 9.67
CA LEU A 309 7.95 -7.50 10.50
C LEU A 309 8.07 -8.88 11.13
N ARG A 310 7.98 -8.93 12.47
CA ARG A 310 8.08 -10.15 13.27
C ARG A 310 6.76 -10.50 13.93
N SER A 311 5.99 -9.53 14.39
CA SER A 311 4.73 -9.79 15.09
C SER A 311 3.75 -8.62 14.93
N PHE A 312 2.48 -8.85 15.24
CA PHE A 312 1.52 -7.74 15.35
C PHE A 312 1.64 -7.04 16.69
N TYR A 313 1.94 -7.79 17.76
CA TYR A 313 2.26 -7.29 19.09
C TYR A 313 3.27 -8.23 19.80
N PRO A 314 4.32 -7.71 20.46
CA PRO A 314 5.41 -8.48 21.09
C PRO A 314 4.99 -9.52 22.14
N GLY A 315 3.77 -9.43 22.68
CA GLY A 315 3.23 -10.35 23.69
C GLY A 315 2.24 -11.39 23.20
N MET A 316 2.02 -11.54 21.87
CA MET A 316 1.05 -12.49 21.30
C MET A 316 -0.39 -12.28 21.83
N ASN A 317 -0.96 -11.08 21.65
CA ASN A 317 -2.37 -10.83 21.96
C ASN A 317 -3.26 -11.11 20.75
N ALA A 318 -4.45 -11.67 21.00
CA ALA A 318 -5.44 -11.86 19.93
C ALA A 318 -5.94 -10.52 19.38
N SER A 319 -6.34 -10.50 18.11
CA SER A 319 -6.98 -9.33 17.50
C SER A 319 -8.28 -9.72 16.83
N SER A 320 -9.27 -8.82 16.90
CA SER A 320 -10.58 -9.01 16.26
C SER A 320 -10.89 -7.86 15.31
N TRP A 321 -11.37 -8.23 14.13
CA TRP A 321 -11.58 -7.37 12.98
C TRP A 321 -13.00 -7.54 12.43
N PRO A 322 -14.04 -7.19 13.22
CA PRO A 322 -15.42 -7.55 12.92
C PRO A 322 -15.97 -6.91 11.63
N SER A 323 -15.41 -5.79 11.17
CA SER A 323 -15.85 -5.10 9.95
C SER A 323 -14.93 -5.31 8.74
N LEU A 324 -13.87 -6.10 8.89
CA LEU A 324 -12.84 -6.22 7.86
C LEU A 324 -13.37 -6.97 6.65
N ASN A 325 -13.31 -6.31 5.49
CA ASN A 325 -13.76 -6.85 4.22
C ASN A 325 -12.58 -7.24 3.32
N TYR A 326 -11.49 -6.46 3.37
CA TYR A 326 -10.27 -6.66 2.60
C TYR A 326 -9.06 -6.81 3.53
N MET A 327 -8.32 -7.91 3.36
CA MET A 327 -7.02 -8.13 3.98
C MET A 327 -5.98 -8.48 2.92
N GLY A 328 -4.90 -7.70 2.86
CA GLY A 328 -3.71 -7.99 2.05
C GLY A 328 -2.45 -8.07 2.91
N VAL A 329 -1.65 -9.12 2.74
CA VAL A 329 -0.33 -9.26 3.39
C VAL A 329 0.67 -9.78 2.35
N PHE A 330 1.63 -8.96 1.93
CA PHE A 330 2.60 -9.31 0.89
C PHE A 330 4.03 -8.97 1.29
N GLY A 331 5.03 -9.75 0.84
CA GLY A 331 6.45 -9.47 1.12
C GLY A 331 6.80 -9.31 2.61
N CYS A 332 6.20 -10.12 3.49
CA CYS A 332 6.40 -10.11 4.95
C CYS A 332 7.14 -11.38 5.41
N ASP A 333 8.37 -11.58 4.95
CA ASP A 333 9.03 -12.89 4.94
C ASP A 333 9.43 -13.47 6.32
N LYS A 334 9.38 -12.66 7.40
CA LYS A 334 9.85 -13.05 8.74
C LYS A 334 8.76 -13.46 9.72
N VAL A 335 7.49 -13.31 9.36
CA VAL A 335 6.35 -13.53 10.27
C VAL A 335 5.38 -14.53 9.67
N GLN A 336 4.87 -15.45 10.49
CA GLN A 336 3.74 -16.29 10.06
C GLN A 336 2.47 -15.45 10.04
N ILE A 337 1.63 -15.53 9.02
CA ILE A 337 0.47 -14.62 8.97
C ILE A 337 -0.55 -15.00 10.06
N PHE A 338 -0.74 -16.29 10.33
CA PHE A 338 -1.73 -16.77 11.29
C PHE A 338 -1.19 -17.90 12.20
N ALA A 339 -1.61 -17.92 13.47
CA ALA A 339 -1.42 -19.03 14.41
C ALA A 339 -2.77 -19.62 14.87
N GLU A 340 -2.81 -20.94 15.10
CA GLU A 340 -3.95 -21.62 15.73
C GLU A 340 -4.13 -21.24 17.21
N GLU A 341 -5.32 -21.52 17.75
CA GLU A 341 -5.80 -21.09 19.06
C GLU A 341 -4.79 -21.34 20.20
N TYR A 342 -4.70 -20.33 21.08
CA TYR A 342 -3.81 -20.25 22.25
C TYR A 342 -3.86 -21.49 23.18
N SER A 343 -4.97 -22.23 23.18
CA SER A 343 -5.24 -23.38 24.03
C SER A 343 -4.27 -24.55 23.84
N ASN A 344 -3.80 -24.80 22.61
CA ASN A 344 -2.87 -25.91 22.32
C ASN A 344 -1.41 -25.58 22.69
N PHE A 345 -1.08 -24.29 22.86
CA PHE A 345 0.29 -23.84 23.17
C PHE A 345 0.62 -23.85 24.67
N GLN A 346 -0.38 -23.77 25.55
CA GLN A 346 -0.15 -23.80 27.00
C GLN A 346 0.23 -25.21 27.50
N GLU A 347 -0.43 -26.26 27.01
CA GLU A 347 -0.13 -27.64 27.43
C GLU A 347 1.27 -28.10 27.01
N GLN A 348 1.80 -27.60 25.87
CA GLN A 348 3.17 -27.93 25.42
C GLN A 348 4.27 -27.13 26.13
N ARG A 349 3.96 -25.93 26.64
CA ARG A 349 4.92 -25.10 27.40
C ARG A 349 5.22 -25.65 28.78
N GLU A 350 4.26 -26.31 29.44
CA GLU A 350 4.51 -26.97 30.73
C GLU A 350 5.29 -28.29 30.56
N ALA A 351 5.24 -28.90 29.37
CA ALA A 351 5.95 -30.15 29.09
C ALA A 351 7.37 -29.97 28.52
N THR A 352 7.68 -28.85 27.87
CA THR A 352 8.98 -28.63 27.22
C THR A 352 9.58 -27.29 27.63
N ASN A 353 10.65 -27.33 28.42
CA ASN A 353 11.50 -26.18 28.78
C ASN A 353 12.23 -25.60 27.55
N LEU A 354 11.51 -25.16 26.51
CA LEU A 354 12.05 -24.54 25.31
C LEU A 354 12.01 -23.01 25.48
N SER A 355 13.20 -22.43 25.69
CA SER A 355 13.45 -21.02 25.99
C SER A 355 13.42 -20.07 24.79
N ASN A 356 12.77 -20.42 23.67
CA ASN A 356 12.60 -19.53 22.51
C ASN A 356 11.19 -19.67 21.91
N PRO A 357 10.50 -18.55 21.56
CA PRO A 357 9.21 -18.64 20.89
C PRO A 357 9.40 -19.22 19.48
N ILE A 358 8.72 -20.34 19.23
CA ILE A 358 8.45 -20.91 17.91
C ILE A 358 7.80 -19.81 17.06
N ASN A 359 8.33 -19.59 15.85
CA ASN A 359 7.99 -18.53 14.87
C ASN A 359 6.85 -17.56 15.23
N PRO A 360 7.14 -16.25 15.39
CA PRO A 360 6.10 -15.29 15.74
C PRO A 360 5.07 -15.16 14.60
N SER A 361 3.79 -15.13 14.98
CA SER A 361 2.66 -15.00 14.06
C SER A 361 2.06 -13.60 14.12
N LEU A 362 1.52 -13.11 13.00
CA LEU A 362 0.93 -11.79 12.87
C LEU A 362 -0.46 -11.79 13.52
N PHE A 363 -1.31 -12.76 13.19
CA PHE A 363 -2.65 -12.87 13.77
C PHE A 363 -2.82 -14.17 14.54
N ILE A 364 -3.32 -14.09 15.77
CA ILE A 364 -3.85 -15.27 16.45
C ILE A 364 -5.29 -15.42 16.00
N ILE A 365 -5.59 -16.61 15.46
CA ILE A 365 -6.92 -16.94 15.01
C ILE A 365 -7.79 -17.31 16.22
N GLU A 366 -8.87 -16.57 16.40
CA GLU A 366 -10.02 -17.00 17.19
C GLU A 366 -11.21 -17.17 16.25
N LYS A 367 -12.18 -18.03 16.62
CA LYS A 367 -13.37 -18.38 15.83
C LYS A 367 -14.10 -17.21 15.16
N ASP A 368 -14.04 -16.01 15.72
CA ASP A 368 -14.74 -14.80 15.25
C ASP A 368 -13.80 -13.63 14.91
N SER A 369 -12.54 -13.89 14.55
CA SER A 369 -11.58 -12.83 14.23
C SER A 369 -11.92 -12.04 12.95
N PHE A 370 -12.50 -12.68 11.94
CA PHE A 370 -12.73 -12.10 10.59
C PHE A 370 -14.12 -12.42 9.98
N PRO A 371 -15.25 -12.10 10.66
CA PRO A 371 -16.58 -12.58 10.28
C PRO A 371 -17.15 -12.00 8.95
N ASN A 372 -16.55 -10.94 8.42
CA ASN A 372 -17.00 -10.21 7.22
C ASN A 372 -15.97 -10.18 6.08
N LEU A 373 -14.92 -10.99 6.19
CA LEU A 373 -13.82 -10.97 5.22
C LEU A 373 -14.29 -11.56 3.88
N GLU A 374 -14.23 -10.76 2.82
CA GLU A 374 -14.62 -11.14 1.46
C GLU A 374 -13.43 -11.23 0.51
N TYR A 375 -12.36 -10.46 0.76
CA TYR A 375 -11.14 -10.44 -0.04
C TYR A 375 -9.92 -10.72 0.84
N LEU A 376 -9.20 -11.79 0.50
CA LEU A 376 -7.96 -12.18 1.15
C LEU A 376 -6.85 -12.30 0.11
N ALA A 377 -5.75 -11.59 0.31
CA ALA A 377 -4.58 -11.71 -0.52
C ALA A 377 -3.30 -11.86 0.30
N LEU A 378 -2.54 -12.92 0.02
CA LEU A 378 -1.40 -13.32 0.84
C LEU A 378 -0.21 -13.69 -0.04
N ASP A 379 0.99 -13.28 0.35
CA ASP A 379 2.27 -13.74 -0.23
C ASP A 379 2.89 -14.84 0.61
N GLY A 380 3.64 -15.73 -0.04
CA GLY A 380 4.50 -16.71 0.58
C GLY A 380 3.81 -17.53 1.67
N LEU A 381 2.74 -18.27 1.33
CA LEU A 381 1.99 -19.15 2.26
C LEU A 381 2.78 -20.37 2.78
N GLU A 382 4.10 -20.28 2.80
CA GLU A 382 5.05 -21.18 3.46
C GLU A 382 4.97 -21.14 4.99
N ILE A 383 3.97 -20.44 5.55
CA ILE A 383 3.87 -20.07 6.95
C ILE A 383 2.62 -20.59 7.67
N TRP A 384 1.85 -21.44 7.00
CA TRP A 384 0.76 -22.18 7.61
C TRP A 384 1.21 -23.61 7.91
N ASN A 385 1.38 -23.94 9.18
CA ASN A 385 1.68 -25.31 9.66
C ASN A 385 0.45 -25.95 10.33
N GLY A 386 -0.74 -25.75 9.75
CA GLY A 386 -2.01 -26.32 10.25
C GLY A 386 -3.14 -26.17 9.23
N PRO A 387 -4.24 -26.97 9.34
CA PRO A 387 -5.40 -26.85 8.47
C PRO A 387 -6.03 -25.47 8.59
N LEU A 388 -6.36 -24.85 7.45
CA LEU A 388 -7.07 -23.56 7.46
C LEU A 388 -8.43 -23.72 8.17
N PRO A 389 -8.77 -22.86 9.16
CA PRO A 389 -10.08 -22.92 9.77
C PRO A 389 -11.08 -22.30 8.81
N VAL A 390 -11.59 -23.13 7.88
CA VAL A 390 -12.49 -22.71 6.81
C VAL A 390 -13.78 -22.04 7.31
N GLN A 391 -14.12 -22.25 8.58
CA GLN A 391 -15.19 -21.51 9.27
C GLN A 391 -14.96 -19.97 9.28
N LEU A 392 -13.71 -19.51 9.33
CA LEU A 392 -13.35 -18.08 9.33
C LEU A 392 -13.57 -17.39 8.00
N PHE A 393 -13.45 -18.15 6.91
CA PHE A 393 -13.51 -17.64 5.54
C PHE A 393 -14.84 -17.95 4.87
N SER A 394 -15.88 -18.18 5.66
CA SER A 394 -17.21 -18.56 5.16
C SER A 394 -17.82 -17.54 4.20
N LYS A 395 -17.47 -16.25 4.29
CA LYS A 395 -17.91 -15.18 3.36
C LYS A 395 -16.90 -14.84 2.27
N LEU A 396 -15.77 -15.55 2.20
CA LEU A 396 -14.70 -15.24 1.27
C LEU A 396 -15.16 -15.42 -0.18
N LYS A 397 -15.03 -14.37 -0.97
CA LYS A 397 -15.39 -14.32 -2.40
C LYS A 397 -14.15 -14.25 -3.30
N HIS A 398 -13.07 -13.64 -2.81
CA HIS A 398 -11.84 -13.41 -3.54
C HIS A 398 -10.64 -13.91 -2.74
N LEU A 399 -9.85 -14.77 -3.36
CA LEU A 399 -8.60 -15.29 -2.81
C LEU A 399 -7.48 -15.05 -3.82
N ALA A 400 -6.44 -14.34 -3.38
CA ALA A 400 -5.21 -14.17 -4.14
C ALA A 400 -4.02 -14.72 -3.35
N VAL A 401 -3.24 -15.58 -3.99
CA VAL A 401 -2.07 -16.23 -3.40
C VAL A 401 -0.87 -15.93 -4.25
N ALA A 402 0.14 -15.29 -3.66
CA ALA A 402 1.44 -15.09 -4.26
C ALA A 402 2.47 -16.08 -3.66
N GLY A 403 3.36 -16.61 -4.49
CA GLY A 403 4.45 -17.50 -4.08
C GLY A 403 5.82 -16.83 -4.13
N SER A 404 6.73 -17.29 -3.25
CA SER A 404 8.16 -16.94 -3.28
C SER A 404 8.96 -17.91 -4.15
N MET A 405 10.12 -17.48 -4.67
CA MET A 405 11.02 -18.32 -5.47
C MET A 405 11.63 -19.49 -4.68
N SER A 406 11.59 -19.45 -3.35
CA SER A 406 12.39 -20.34 -2.51
C SER A 406 11.74 -21.66 -2.06
N LYS A 407 10.43 -21.77 -1.73
CA LYS A 407 9.89 -23.01 -1.11
C LYS A 407 8.51 -23.47 -1.62
N SER A 408 8.19 -24.71 -1.24
CA SER A 408 7.16 -25.58 -1.85
C SER A 408 5.73 -25.17 -1.47
N VAL A 409 4.77 -25.51 -2.32
CA VAL A 409 3.36 -25.18 -2.18
C VAL A 409 2.72 -26.09 -1.13
N ILE A 410 2.58 -25.62 0.11
CA ILE A 410 1.81 -26.32 1.16
C ILE A 410 0.33 -25.86 1.15
N PHE A 411 -0.01 -24.75 0.50
CA PHE A 411 -1.32 -24.08 0.66
C PHE A 411 -2.52 -24.75 -0.01
N LEU A 412 -2.43 -25.24 -1.26
CA LEU A 412 -3.57 -25.95 -1.86
C LEU A 412 -3.79 -27.28 -1.15
N ASP A 413 -2.69 -27.94 -0.78
CA ASP A 413 -2.70 -29.21 -0.05
C ASP A 413 -3.18 -29.05 1.40
N SER A 414 -3.09 -27.85 2.00
CA SER A 414 -3.64 -27.55 3.34
C SER A 414 -5.06 -26.97 3.33
N LEU A 415 -5.55 -26.51 2.17
CA LEU A 415 -6.98 -26.33 1.89
C LEU A 415 -7.68 -27.66 1.56
N LEU A 416 -6.91 -28.66 1.14
CA LEU A 416 -7.31 -30.04 0.95
C LEU A 416 -6.97 -30.83 2.24
N PRO A 417 -7.69 -31.89 2.63
CA PRO A 417 -7.28 -32.71 3.77
C PRO A 417 -6.03 -33.53 3.42
N ASP A 418 -5.04 -33.47 4.31
CA ASP A 418 -3.92 -34.40 4.54
C ASP A 418 -3.59 -35.41 3.40
N LEU A 419 -2.57 -35.09 2.60
CA LEU A 419 -2.10 -35.89 1.47
C LEU A 419 -0.98 -36.90 1.81
N GLU A 420 -0.57 -37.05 3.06
CA GLU A 420 0.42 -38.06 3.42
C GLU A 420 0.00 -38.87 4.64
N GLY A 421 -0.86 -39.87 4.42
CA GLY A 421 -0.73 -41.24 4.95
C GLY A 421 -0.27 -41.47 6.40
N ASN A 422 -0.40 -40.50 7.32
CA ASN A 422 0.00 -40.66 8.70
C ASN A 422 -1.23 -41.17 9.45
N ARG A 423 -1.33 -42.51 9.52
CA ARG A 423 -2.45 -43.28 10.08
C ARG A 423 -2.59 -43.15 11.61
N HIS A 424 -2.43 -41.95 12.15
CA HIS A 424 -2.50 -41.68 13.58
C HIS A 424 -3.32 -40.41 13.91
N SER A 425 -4.43 -40.16 13.23
CA SER A 425 -5.59 -39.60 13.92
C SER A 425 -6.87 -40.01 13.19
N SER A 426 -7.81 -40.59 13.94
CA SER A 426 -9.12 -40.97 13.43
C SER A 426 -10.01 -39.72 13.33
N ALA A 427 -9.94 -39.02 12.20
CA ALA A 427 -11.00 -38.11 11.78
C ALA A 427 -11.15 -38.20 10.26
N VAL A 428 -12.19 -38.90 9.83
CA VAL A 428 -12.62 -39.06 8.44
C VAL A 428 -12.74 -37.69 7.78
N GLY A 429 -12.05 -37.52 6.64
CA GLY A 429 -11.91 -36.26 5.92
C GLY A 429 -13.23 -35.57 5.59
N MET A 430 -13.32 -34.31 6.00
CA MET A 430 -14.14 -33.31 5.32
C MET A 430 -13.19 -32.34 4.64
N GLY A 431 -13.01 -32.48 3.33
CA GLY A 431 -12.41 -31.44 2.49
C GLY A 431 -13.08 -30.11 2.74
N ALA A 432 -12.28 -29.11 3.10
CA ALA A 432 -12.81 -27.83 3.49
C ALA A 432 -13.24 -27.05 2.23
N GLN A 433 -14.55 -26.93 2.00
CA GLN A 433 -15.10 -26.29 0.82
C GLN A 433 -15.19 -24.77 1.01
N LEU A 434 -14.84 -24.00 -0.04
CA LEU A 434 -15.07 -22.56 -0.11
C LEU A 434 -16.16 -22.27 -1.16
N PRO A 435 -17.44 -22.52 -0.86
CA PRO A 435 -18.52 -22.42 -1.84
C PRO A 435 -18.83 -21.00 -2.28
N ASN A 436 -18.45 -19.98 -1.51
CA ASN A 436 -18.69 -18.58 -1.84
C ASN A 436 -17.56 -17.97 -2.69
N LEU A 437 -16.46 -18.69 -2.89
CA LEU A 437 -15.32 -18.20 -3.65
C LEU A 437 -15.67 -18.09 -5.14
N ARG A 438 -15.55 -16.87 -5.67
CA ARG A 438 -15.80 -16.54 -7.09
C ARG A 438 -14.51 -16.25 -7.84
N VAL A 439 -13.49 -15.75 -7.14
CA VAL A 439 -12.22 -15.35 -7.75
C VAL A 439 -11.04 -16.04 -7.07
N LEU A 440 -10.21 -16.70 -7.87
CA LEU A 440 -8.96 -17.30 -7.44
C LEU A 440 -7.81 -16.75 -8.30
N LYS A 441 -6.83 -16.11 -7.66
CA LYS A 441 -5.60 -15.64 -8.29
C LYS A 441 -4.41 -16.41 -7.72
N LEU A 442 -3.66 -17.10 -8.58
CA LEU A 442 -2.42 -17.81 -8.26
C LEU A 442 -1.27 -17.07 -8.95
N ILE A 443 -0.37 -16.49 -8.18
CA ILE A 443 0.65 -15.56 -8.66
C ILE A 443 2.03 -16.07 -8.24
N ARG A 444 2.96 -16.19 -9.19
CA ARG A 444 4.38 -16.55 -8.94
C ARG A 444 4.56 -17.81 -8.08
N MET A 445 3.63 -18.77 -8.18
CA MET A 445 3.75 -20.05 -7.47
C MET A 445 4.70 -20.97 -8.25
N TYR A 446 6.00 -20.71 -8.18
CA TYR A 446 7.01 -21.31 -9.04
C TYR A 446 7.10 -22.84 -8.94
N LYS A 447 6.81 -23.41 -7.76
CA LYS A 447 6.83 -24.85 -7.48
C LYS A 447 5.46 -25.53 -7.62
N LEU A 448 4.40 -24.78 -7.92
CA LEU A 448 3.05 -25.34 -8.11
C LEU A 448 3.03 -26.25 -9.34
N MET A 449 2.78 -27.55 -9.15
CA MET A 449 2.78 -28.53 -10.24
C MET A 449 1.37 -28.83 -10.79
N HIS A 450 0.36 -28.77 -9.93
CA HIS A 450 -1.07 -29.04 -10.19
C HIS A 450 -1.95 -28.15 -9.29
N ILE A 451 -3.20 -27.89 -9.68
CA ILE A 451 -4.16 -27.04 -8.93
C ILE A 451 -5.12 -27.90 -8.07
N GLY A 452 -4.94 -29.23 -8.02
CA GLY A 452 -5.74 -30.16 -7.21
C GLY A 452 -5.26 -31.60 -7.39
N GLU A 453 -5.91 -32.56 -6.72
CA GLU A 453 -5.54 -33.99 -6.79
C GLU A 453 -5.62 -34.54 -8.23
N GLU A 454 -4.66 -35.39 -8.58
CA GLU A 454 -4.63 -36.12 -9.85
C GLU A 454 -5.52 -37.38 -9.81
N ASP A 455 -5.84 -37.89 -8.61
CA ASP A 455 -6.52 -39.17 -8.41
C ASP A 455 -8.02 -39.09 -8.64
N ASN A 456 -8.48 -39.90 -9.60
CA ASN A 456 -9.87 -40.11 -10.02
C ASN A 456 -10.74 -40.83 -8.97
N SER A 457 -10.58 -40.57 -7.66
CA SER A 457 -11.58 -41.06 -6.71
C SER A 457 -12.88 -40.28 -6.95
N GLN A 458 -13.90 -40.94 -7.52
CA GLN A 458 -15.21 -40.37 -7.87
C GLN A 458 -16.00 -39.80 -6.66
N SER A 459 -15.37 -39.69 -5.48
CA SER A 459 -15.94 -39.30 -4.20
C SER A 459 -15.49 -37.93 -3.66
N ALA A 460 -14.49 -37.27 -4.25
CA ALA A 460 -14.03 -35.97 -3.76
C ALA A 460 -14.93 -34.83 -4.27
N ARG A 461 -15.57 -34.08 -3.36
CA ARG A 461 -16.33 -32.88 -3.73
C ARG A 461 -15.36 -31.73 -4.09
N PRO A 462 -15.65 -30.91 -5.12
CA PRO A 462 -14.80 -29.79 -5.48
C PRO A 462 -14.69 -28.77 -4.33
N ASN A 463 -13.49 -28.20 -4.14
CA ASN A 463 -13.21 -27.19 -3.12
C ASN A 463 -13.78 -25.83 -3.50
N PHE A 464 -13.77 -25.49 -4.80
CA PHE A 464 -14.18 -24.19 -5.32
C PHE A 464 -15.37 -24.33 -6.29
N PRO A 465 -16.54 -24.79 -5.84
CA PRO A 465 -17.63 -25.20 -6.73
C PRO A 465 -18.23 -24.07 -7.58
N ASN A 466 -18.10 -22.82 -7.13
CA ASN A 466 -18.72 -21.65 -7.77
C ASN A 466 -17.69 -20.66 -8.34
N LEU A 467 -16.51 -21.14 -8.70
CA LEU A 467 -15.44 -20.29 -9.22
C LEU A 467 -15.82 -19.69 -10.60
N GLU A 468 -15.73 -18.37 -10.71
CA GLU A 468 -16.08 -17.60 -11.91
C GLU A 468 -14.86 -17.03 -12.62
N PHE A 469 -13.80 -16.69 -11.88
CA PHE A 469 -12.55 -16.15 -12.43
C PHE A 469 -11.33 -16.87 -11.87
N LEU A 470 -10.52 -17.40 -12.78
CA LEU A 470 -9.23 -18.01 -12.48
C LEU A 470 -8.13 -17.20 -13.17
N PHE A 471 -7.20 -16.69 -12.36
CA PHE A 471 -6.00 -15.99 -12.81
C PHE A 471 -4.78 -16.79 -12.38
N VAL A 472 -3.93 -17.18 -13.32
CA VAL A 472 -2.68 -17.90 -13.05
C VAL A 472 -1.54 -17.15 -13.72
N ASN A 473 -0.67 -16.53 -12.95
CA ASN A 473 0.47 -15.77 -13.46
C ASN A 473 1.76 -16.33 -12.85
N GLY A 474 2.77 -16.61 -13.69
CA GLY A 474 4.12 -16.89 -13.19
C GLY A 474 4.28 -18.23 -12.47
N CYS A 475 3.29 -19.13 -12.52
CA CYS A 475 3.38 -20.48 -11.94
C CYS A 475 4.21 -21.39 -12.85
N HIS A 476 5.53 -21.38 -12.68
CA HIS A 476 6.46 -22.02 -13.61
C HIS A 476 6.50 -23.56 -13.55
N GLY A 477 6.15 -24.18 -12.42
CA GLY A 477 6.08 -25.65 -12.28
C GLY A 477 4.85 -26.28 -12.95
N LEU A 478 3.81 -25.47 -13.19
CA LEU A 478 2.50 -25.93 -13.60
C LEU A 478 2.55 -26.50 -15.01
N ARG A 479 2.11 -27.76 -15.18
CA ARG A 479 2.18 -28.47 -16.47
C ARG A 479 0.93 -28.27 -17.33
N ASN A 480 -0.23 -28.18 -16.69
CA ASN A 480 -1.56 -27.93 -17.25
C ASN A 480 -2.47 -27.40 -16.12
N LEU A 481 -3.74 -27.06 -16.42
CA LEU A 481 -4.72 -26.62 -15.43
C LEU A 481 -5.58 -27.75 -14.84
N ARG A 482 -5.23 -29.02 -15.04
CA ARG A 482 -6.04 -30.14 -14.52
C ARG A 482 -6.17 -30.00 -13.00
N SER A 483 -7.41 -30.09 -12.51
CA SER A 483 -7.74 -29.93 -11.10
C SER A 483 -9.08 -30.61 -10.80
N SER A 484 -9.11 -31.46 -9.78
CA SER A 484 -10.34 -31.96 -9.16
C SER A 484 -11.01 -30.90 -8.26
N ALA A 485 -10.23 -29.94 -7.77
CA ALA A 485 -10.69 -28.89 -6.85
C ALA A 485 -11.56 -27.83 -7.54
N ILE A 486 -11.42 -27.65 -8.85
CA ILE A 486 -12.12 -26.63 -9.64
C ILE A 486 -13.04 -27.28 -10.69
N PRO A 487 -14.36 -27.15 -10.55
CA PRO A 487 -15.27 -27.42 -11.66
C PRO A 487 -15.28 -26.20 -12.58
N PHE A 488 -14.85 -26.41 -13.83
CA PHE A 488 -14.69 -25.34 -14.82
C PHE A 488 -16.00 -24.88 -15.49
N ASN A 489 -17.15 -25.41 -15.06
CA ASN A 489 -18.48 -25.13 -15.61
C ASN A 489 -19.00 -23.72 -15.32
N ASN A 490 -18.67 -23.19 -14.15
CA ASN A 490 -19.06 -21.83 -13.73
C ASN A 490 -18.07 -20.76 -14.18
N LEU A 491 -16.94 -21.15 -14.77
CA LEU A 491 -15.88 -20.21 -15.12
C LEU A 491 -16.33 -19.29 -16.26
N THR A 492 -16.28 -17.98 -16.01
CA THR A 492 -16.61 -16.92 -16.97
C THR A 492 -15.38 -16.25 -17.55
N SER A 493 -14.27 -16.26 -16.82
CA SER A 493 -13.00 -15.66 -17.23
C SER A 493 -11.82 -16.55 -16.82
N LEU A 494 -10.91 -16.78 -17.77
CA LEU A 494 -9.65 -17.50 -17.55
C LEU A 494 -8.49 -16.67 -18.07
N HIS A 495 -7.55 -16.34 -17.18
CA HIS A 495 -6.31 -15.67 -17.55
C HIS A 495 -5.13 -16.53 -17.11
N VAL A 496 -4.27 -16.92 -18.06
CA VAL A 496 -3.03 -17.64 -17.77
C VAL A 496 -1.85 -16.98 -18.44
N SER A 497 -0.95 -16.42 -17.65
CA SER A 497 0.22 -15.75 -18.17
C SER A 497 1.50 -16.29 -17.53
N TRP A 498 2.59 -16.31 -18.30
CA TRP A 498 3.93 -16.50 -17.76
C TRP A 498 4.22 -17.84 -17.08
N CYS A 499 3.41 -18.86 -17.36
CA CYS A 499 3.64 -20.22 -16.88
C CYS A 499 4.66 -20.95 -17.78
N LYS A 500 5.95 -20.85 -17.42
CA LYS A 500 7.04 -21.43 -18.22
C LYS A 500 6.93 -22.95 -18.41
N GLY A 501 6.39 -23.69 -17.43
CA GLY A 501 6.26 -25.17 -17.48
C GLY A 501 5.06 -25.70 -18.26
N LEU A 502 4.12 -24.83 -18.61
CA LEU A 502 2.82 -25.20 -19.18
C LEU A 502 3.00 -25.80 -20.59
N LYS A 503 2.59 -27.06 -20.79
CA LYS A 503 2.69 -27.77 -22.08
C LYS A 503 1.42 -27.63 -22.92
N TYR A 504 0.27 -27.80 -22.26
CA TYR A 504 -1.07 -27.53 -22.77
C TYR A 504 -1.89 -26.83 -21.67
N LEU A 505 -2.91 -26.06 -22.02
CA LEU A 505 -3.70 -25.31 -21.03
C LEU A 505 -4.69 -26.25 -20.31
N VAL A 506 -5.53 -26.95 -21.06
CA VAL A 506 -6.59 -27.81 -20.54
C VAL A 506 -6.69 -29.11 -21.32
N THR A 507 -7.40 -30.10 -20.79
CA THR A 507 -7.74 -31.33 -21.52
C THR A 507 -9.01 -31.13 -22.35
N TYR A 508 -9.32 -32.06 -23.26
CA TYR A 508 -10.56 -32.02 -24.04
C TYR A 508 -11.82 -32.02 -23.18
N SER A 509 -11.88 -32.90 -22.17
CA SER A 509 -12.99 -32.98 -21.20
C SER A 509 -13.18 -31.67 -20.43
N MET A 510 -12.09 -31.03 -20.00
CA MET A 510 -12.13 -29.70 -19.37
C MET A 510 -12.61 -28.62 -20.35
N ALA A 511 -12.13 -28.63 -21.60
CA ALA A 511 -12.55 -27.65 -22.60
C ALA A 511 -14.07 -27.71 -22.86
N LYS A 512 -14.66 -28.91 -22.87
CA LYS A 512 -16.12 -29.10 -22.97
C LYS A 512 -16.90 -28.53 -21.78
N SER A 513 -16.29 -28.46 -20.61
CA SER A 513 -16.94 -27.92 -19.43
C SER A 513 -17.04 -26.40 -19.44
N PHE A 514 -16.32 -25.67 -20.30
CA PHE A 514 -16.36 -24.21 -20.41
C PHE A 514 -17.65 -23.64 -21.05
N ILE A 515 -18.80 -23.96 -20.46
CA ILE A 515 -20.13 -23.56 -20.95
C ILE A 515 -20.45 -22.08 -20.69
N HIS A 516 -19.76 -21.44 -19.75
CA HIS A 516 -19.98 -20.04 -19.35
C HIS A 516 -18.80 -19.12 -19.65
N LEU A 517 -17.73 -19.64 -20.23
CA LEU A 517 -16.52 -18.87 -20.50
C LEU A 517 -16.80 -17.76 -21.52
N THR A 518 -16.57 -16.51 -21.10
CA THR A 518 -16.72 -15.29 -21.90
C THR A 518 -15.39 -14.66 -22.28
N LYS A 519 -14.35 -14.86 -21.47
CA LYS A 519 -13.03 -14.29 -21.65
C LYS A 519 -11.93 -15.33 -21.45
N LEU A 520 -11.03 -15.46 -22.43
CA LEU A 520 -9.85 -16.33 -22.38
C LEU A 520 -8.61 -15.53 -22.79
N GLU A 521 -7.67 -15.37 -21.86
CA GLU A 521 -6.39 -14.71 -22.11
C GLU A 521 -5.24 -15.65 -21.78
N VAL A 522 -4.34 -15.89 -22.75
CA VAL A 522 -3.15 -16.71 -22.55
C VAL A 522 -1.91 -16.00 -23.10
N GLY A 523 -0.91 -15.79 -22.25
CA GLY A 523 0.21 -14.89 -22.54
C GLY A 523 1.57 -15.39 -22.08
N GLY A 524 2.63 -15.23 -22.86
CA GLY A 524 4.01 -15.41 -22.35
C GLY A 524 4.39 -16.84 -21.90
N CYS A 525 3.57 -17.85 -22.18
CA CYS A 525 3.82 -19.26 -21.82
C CYS A 525 4.76 -19.94 -22.84
N ARG A 526 6.07 -19.87 -22.59
CA ARG A 526 7.12 -20.27 -23.56
C ARG A 526 7.10 -21.75 -24.00
N ARG A 527 6.58 -22.68 -23.18
CA ARG A 527 6.51 -24.12 -23.49
C ARG A 527 5.15 -24.59 -24.03
N LEU A 528 4.16 -23.71 -24.11
CA LEU A 528 2.81 -24.05 -24.51
C LEU A 528 2.79 -24.44 -25.99
N VAL A 529 2.39 -25.68 -26.29
CA VAL A 529 2.35 -26.24 -27.66
C VAL A 529 0.93 -26.21 -28.22
N GLU A 530 -0.08 -26.44 -27.39
CA GLU A 530 -1.49 -26.43 -27.75
C GLU A 530 -2.34 -25.87 -26.60
N ILE A 531 -3.54 -25.36 -26.90
CA ILE A 531 -4.47 -24.90 -25.87
C ILE A 531 -5.16 -26.10 -25.22
N VAL A 532 -5.68 -27.02 -26.03
CA VAL A 532 -6.34 -28.24 -25.57
C VAL A 532 -5.44 -29.43 -25.88
N GLY A 533 -4.99 -30.11 -24.82
CA GLY A 533 -4.13 -31.29 -24.90
C GLY A 533 -4.91 -32.61 -24.91
N ASN A 534 -4.26 -33.65 -25.42
CA ASN A 534 -4.77 -35.01 -25.44
C ASN A 534 -4.57 -35.69 -24.07
N ASN A 535 -5.60 -36.37 -23.56
CA ASN A 535 -5.45 -37.36 -22.49
C ASN A 535 -5.36 -38.77 -23.09
N GLU A 536 -4.68 -39.67 -22.38
CA GLU A 536 -4.62 -41.10 -22.72
C GLU A 536 -5.98 -41.81 -22.55
N ASP A 537 -6.92 -41.19 -21.82
CA ASP A 537 -8.25 -41.72 -21.50
C ASP A 537 -9.37 -41.31 -22.49
N ASP A 538 -9.07 -40.52 -23.52
CA ASP A 538 -10.09 -40.02 -24.46
C ASP A 538 -10.36 -41.03 -25.60
N ASP A 539 -11.49 -41.75 -25.49
CA ASP A 539 -12.02 -42.73 -26.46
C ASP A 539 -11.78 -42.29 -27.91
N ASP A 540 -11.17 -43.19 -28.70
CA ASP A 540 -10.61 -43.01 -30.06
C ASP A 540 -11.66 -42.75 -31.17
N SER A 541 -12.81 -42.20 -30.78
CA SER A 541 -13.99 -41.96 -31.61
C SER A 541 -13.85 -40.73 -32.53
N GLY A 542 -12.78 -40.66 -33.31
CA GLY A 542 -12.71 -40.08 -34.67
C GLY A 542 -13.10 -38.62 -34.96
N ASN A 543 -13.83 -37.89 -34.12
CA ASN A 543 -14.28 -36.50 -34.35
C ASN A 543 -14.39 -35.74 -33.02
N TYR A 544 -13.42 -34.86 -32.76
CA TYR A 544 -13.39 -34.02 -31.56
C TYR A 544 -13.95 -32.64 -31.93
N GLU A 545 -15.11 -32.26 -31.40
CA GLU A 545 -15.66 -30.93 -31.61
C GLU A 545 -15.72 -30.16 -30.28
N ILE A 546 -15.12 -28.97 -30.26
CA ILE A 546 -15.14 -28.05 -29.13
C ILE A 546 -15.84 -26.78 -29.57
N THR A 547 -16.91 -26.39 -28.89
CA THR A 547 -17.62 -25.13 -29.18
C THR A 547 -17.63 -24.24 -27.96
N PHE A 548 -16.92 -23.11 -28.04
CA PHE A 548 -16.92 -22.06 -27.03
C PHE A 548 -18.10 -21.12 -27.23
N ARG A 549 -19.30 -21.55 -26.79
CA ARG A 549 -20.57 -20.88 -27.14
C ARG A 549 -20.68 -19.43 -26.67
N ARG A 550 -20.07 -19.07 -25.54
CA ARG A 550 -20.21 -17.75 -24.89
C ARG A 550 -18.94 -16.91 -24.93
N LEU A 551 -17.87 -17.42 -25.56
CA LEU A 551 -16.57 -16.74 -25.57
C LEU A 551 -16.65 -15.51 -26.47
N LYS A 552 -16.56 -14.33 -25.84
CA LYS A 552 -16.59 -13.01 -26.49
C LYS A 552 -15.19 -12.46 -26.71
N HIS A 553 -14.26 -12.73 -25.79
CA HIS A 553 -12.91 -12.18 -25.83
C HIS A 553 -11.85 -13.28 -25.79
N LEU A 554 -11.01 -13.33 -26.82
CA LEU A 554 -9.87 -14.25 -26.92
C LEU A 554 -8.58 -13.46 -27.16
N LYS A 555 -7.64 -13.55 -26.22
CA LYS A 555 -6.31 -12.93 -26.35
C LYS A 555 -5.22 -13.99 -26.22
N LEU A 556 -4.39 -14.15 -27.26
CA LEU A 556 -3.22 -15.04 -27.26
C LEU A 556 -1.99 -14.26 -27.68
N PHE A 557 -0.98 -14.15 -26.81
CA PHE A 557 0.16 -13.27 -27.06
C PHE A 557 1.47 -13.86 -26.52
N ARG A 558 2.59 -13.56 -27.19
CA ARG A 558 3.93 -13.99 -26.73
C ARG A 558 4.01 -15.53 -26.46
N LEU A 559 3.46 -16.34 -27.37
CA LEU A 559 3.40 -17.83 -27.32
C LEU A 559 4.24 -18.49 -28.42
N PRO A 560 5.58 -18.53 -28.31
CA PRO A 560 6.46 -18.89 -29.44
C PRO A 560 6.31 -20.33 -29.95
N ARG A 561 5.94 -21.28 -29.08
CA ARG A 561 5.84 -22.71 -29.39
C ARG A 561 4.43 -23.21 -29.73
N LEU A 562 3.42 -22.34 -29.66
CA LEU A 562 2.04 -22.72 -29.96
C LEU A 562 1.96 -23.16 -31.42
N ARG A 563 1.39 -24.34 -31.66
CA ARG A 563 1.18 -24.95 -32.98
C ARG A 563 -0.26 -24.83 -33.47
N GLY A 564 -1.23 -24.76 -32.55
CA GLY A 564 -2.65 -24.66 -32.86
C GLY A 564 -3.49 -24.73 -31.59
N PHE A 565 -4.81 -24.74 -31.72
CA PHE A 565 -5.72 -24.92 -30.58
C PHE A 565 -5.73 -26.37 -30.09
N CYS A 566 -5.65 -27.34 -31.00
CA CYS A 566 -5.61 -28.78 -30.72
C CYS A 566 -4.72 -29.46 -31.76
N SER A 567 -3.93 -30.47 -31.38
CA SER A 567 -3.02 -31.18 -32.30
C SER A 567 -3.63 -32.37 -33.07
N ARG A 568 -4.84 -32.81 -32.71
CA ARG A 568 -5.50 -33.96 -33.36
C ARG A 568 -6.12 -33.55 -34.70
N GLY A 569 -5.79 -34.27 -35.77
CA GLY A 569 -6.14 -33.91 -37.16
C GLY A 569 -7.63 -33.75 -37.48
N ASN A 570 -8.52 -34.20 -36.58
CA ASN A 570 -9.99 -34.08 -36.71
C ASN A 570 -10.61 -33.24 -35.56
N CYS A 571 -9.85 -32.35 -34.91
CA CYS A 571 -10.39 -31.48 -33.86
C CYS A 571 -10.93 -30.17 -34.44
N SER A 572 -12.25 -29.99 -34.44
CA SER A 572 -12.92 -28.76 -34.87
C SER A 572 -13.20 -27.85 -33.66
N VAL A 573 -12.67 -26.63 -33.67
CA VAL A 573 -12.91 -25.63 -32.61
C VAL A 573 -13.73 -24.45 -33.14
N LYS A 574 -14.86 -24.14 -32.50
CA LYS A 574 -15.80 -23.10 -32.93
C LYS A 574 -15.98 -22.00 -31.88
N PHE A 575 -16.10 -20.75 -32.32
CA PHE A 575 -16.27 -19.56 -31.49
C PHE A 575 -17.49 -18.71 -31.93
N PRO A 576 -18.74 -19.21 -31.80
CA PRO A 576 -19.92 -18.57 -32.39
C PRO A 576 -20.28 -17.18 -31.84
N SER A 577 -19.74 -16.79 -30.67
CA SER A 577 -20.04 -15.51 -30.01
C SER A 577 -18.83 -14.59 -29.87
N LEU A 578 -17.76 -14.81 -30.66
CA LEU A 578 -16.52 -14.06 -30.51
C LEU A 578 -16.68 -12.63 -31.01
N GLU A 579 -16.43 -11.66 -30.13
CA GLU A 579 -16.53 -10.23 -30.39
C GLU A 579 -15.14 -9.61 -30.61
N THR A 580 -14.14 -10.03 -29.83
CA THR A 580 -12.77 -9.52 -29.95
C THR A 580 -11.76 -10.66 -30.00
N LEU A 581 -10.87 -10.59 -30.99
CA LEU A 581 -9.73 -11.49 -31.14
C LEU A 581 -8.43 -10.69 -31.18
N SER A 582 -7.55 -10.95 -30.21
CA SER A 582 -6.22 -10.32 -30.11
C SER A 582 -5.15 -11.41 -30.17
N ILE A 583 -4.56 -11.62 -31.35
CA ILE A 583 -3.50 -12.62 -31.57
C ILE A 583 -2.43 -12.08 -32.51
N SER A 584 -1.18 -12.54 -32.38
CA SER A 584 -0.13 -12.16 -33.34
C SER A 584 -0.37 -12.81 -34.71
N ASN A 585 0.06 -12.15 -35.79
CA ASN A 585 -0.08 -12.67 -37.16
C ASN A 585 0.57 -14.06 -37.33
N ARG A 586 1.70 -14.30 -36.64
CA ARG A 586 2.37 -15.61 -36.61
C ARG A 586 1.48 -16.70 -36.01
N LEU A 587 0.77 -16.40 -34.93
CA LEU A 587 -0.16 -17.34 -34.30
C LEU A 587 -1.43 -17.53 -35.13
N LYS A 588 -1.89 -16.47 -35.82
CA LYS A 588 -3.02 -16.53 -36.75
C LYS A 588 -2.82 -17.61 -37.81
N LEU A 589 -1.70 -17.59 -38.52
CA LEU A 589 -1.41 -18.60 -39.56
C LEU A 589 -1.44 -20.03 -39.00
N LYS A 590 -0.86 -20.26 -37.82
CA LYS A 590 -0.82 -21.59 -37.19
C LYS A 590 -2.18 -22.08 -36.71
N ILE A 591 -3.02 -21.18 -36.20
CA ILE A 591 -4.34 -21.51 -35.64
C ILE A 591 -5.39 -21.69 -36.75
N PHE A 592 -5.45 -20.75 -37.70
CA PHE A 592 -6.49 -20.75 -38.73
C PHE A 592 -6.27 -21.80 -39.82
N GLN A 593 -5.02 -22.24 -40.05
CA GLN A 593 -4.75 -23.44 -40.85
C GLN A 593 -5.38 -24.71 -40.26
N THR A 594 -5.70 -24.73 -38.96
CA THR A 594 -6.34 -25.85 -38.27
C THR A 594 -7.87 -25.71 -38.17
N ILE A 595 -8.42 -24.49 -38.23
CA ILE A 595 -9.82 -24.21 -37.87
C ILE A 595 -10.74 -24.02 -39.09
N GLY A 596 -10.21 -23.72 -40.29
CA GLY A 596 -10.99 -23.72 -41.53
C GLY A 596 -12.04 -22.61 -41.67
N ASP A 597 -12.01 -21.55 -40.84
CA ASP A 597 -12.98 -20.45 -40.87
C ASP A 597 -12.27 -19.07 -40.91
N GLU A 598 -12.49 -18.30 -41.98
CA GLU A 598 -11.74 -17.06 -42.31
C GLU A 598 -12.40 -15.76 -41.80
N THR A 599 -13.47 -15.81 -41.00
CA THR A 599 -14.44 -14.69 -40.88
C THR A 599 -14.27 -13.70 -39.72
N LEU A 600 -13.11 -13.61 -39.05
CA LEU A 600 -12.94 -12.77 -37.84
C LEU A 600 -12.20 -11.44 -38.09
N GLN A 601 -12.80 -10.33 -37.62
CA GLN A 601 -12.17 -8.99 -37.60
C GLN A 601 -11.08 -8.93 -36.52
N THR A 602 -9.88 -8.47 -36.90
CA THR A 602 -8.66 -8.49 -36.06
C THR A 602 -8.12 -7.09 -35.81
N THR A 603 -7.69 -6.81 -34.58
CA THR A 603 -6.84 -5.66 -34.25
C THR A 603 -5.38 -6.12 -34.24
N ASN A 604 -4.53 -5.46 -35.04
CA ASN A 604 -3.09 -5.75 -35.10
C ASN A 604 -2.39 -5.08 -33.90
N GLU A 605 -1.49 -5.80 -33.23
CA GLU A 605 -0.45 -5.21 -32.38
C GLU A 605 0.95 -5.59 -32.90
N GLU A 606 1.91 -4.74 -32.55
CA GLU A 606 3.29 -4.59 -33.06
C GLU A 606 4.17 -5.85 -32.90
N GLU A 607 5.33 -5.78 -33.58
CA GLU A 607 6.31 -6.85 -33.79
C GLU A 607 6.59 -7.73 -32.57
N ASP A 608 6.62 -9.06 -32.83
CA ASP A 608 7.01 -10.13 -31.89
C ASP A 608 8.53 -10.02 -31.65
N THR A 609 8.99 -8.98 -30.94
CA THR A 609 10.40 -8.85 -30.55
C THR A 609 10.74 -9.92 -29.51
N ASP A 610 11.83 -10.64 -29.73
CA ASP A 610 12.33 -11.66 -28.82
C ASP A 610 12.48 -11.15 -27.37
N VAL A 611 12.18 -12.06 -26.47
CA VAL A 611 11.77 -11.83 -25.08
C VAL A 611 12.98 -11.68 -24.15
N ASP A 612 13.60 -10.50 -24.08
CA ASP A 612 14.67 -10.24 -23.08
C ASP A 612 14.52 -8.97 -22.22
N ALA A 613 13.45 -8.18 -22.37
CA ALA A 613 13.18 -7.01 -21.52
C ALA A 613 11.86 -7.14 -20.72
N TRP A 614 11.76 -8.06 -19.73
CA TRP A 614 10.44 -8.33 -19.10
C TRP A 614 10.40 -8.44 -17.56
N GLU A 615 11.49 -8.22 -16.83
CA GLU A 615 11.41 -8.20 -15.36
C GLU A 615 10.73 -6.93 -14.81
N ALA A 616 10.62 -5.85 -15.60
CA ALA A 616 10.01 -4.59 -15.17
C ALA A 616 8.51 -4.44 -15.50
N GLU A 617 8.00 -5.04 -16.59
CA GLU A 617 6.55 -5.01 -16.91
C GLU A 617 5.73 -5.95 -16.00
N THR A 618 6.33 -7.07 -15.59
CA THR A 618 5.67 -8.05 -14.71
C THR A 618 5.38 -7.50 -13.32
N THR A 619 6.27 -6.69 -12.74
CA THR A 619 6.06 -6.10 -11.41
C THR A 619 4.93 -5.07 -11.39
N ALA A 620 4.77 -4.26 -12.44
CA ALA A 620 3.73 -3.22 -12.50
C ALA A 620 2.31 -3.78 -12.76
N GLU A 621 2.16 -4.79 -13.62
CA GLU A 621 0.88 -5.50 -13.79
C GLU A 621 0.53 -6.33 -12.54
N ASP A 622 1.52 -6.91 -11.86
CA ASP A 622 1.34 -7.67 -10.63
C ASP A 622 0.91 -6.75 -9.46
N GLU A 623 1.50 -5.55 -9.32
CA GLU A 623 1.11 -4.58 -8.28
C GLU A 623 -0.34 -4.09 -8.50
N LYS A 624 -0.73 -3.85 -9.76
CA LYS A 624 -2.13 -3.53 -10.14
C LYS A 624 -3.09 -4.70 -9.87
N THR A 625 -2.72 -5.94 -10.19
CA THR A 625 -3.61 -7.11 -10.00
C THR A 625 -3.69 -7.59 -8.56
N ARG A 626 -2.66 -7.35 -7.74
CA ARG A 626 -2.67 -7.60 -6.28
C ARG A 626 -3.60 -6.63 -5.54
N GLN A 627 -3.65 -5.36 -5.97
CA GLN A 627 -4.34 -4.28 -5.26
C GLN A 627 -5.73 -3.93 -5.82
N ALA A 628 -6.10 -4.41 -7.02
CA ALA A 628 -7.42 -4.14 -7.60
C ALA A 628 -8.50 -5.11 -7.08
N PRO A 629 -9.49 -4.65 -6.29
CA PRO A 629 -10.80 -5.30 -6.29
C PRO A 629 -11.39 -5.15 -7.69
N ILE A 630 -11.83 -6.26 -8.28
CA ILE A 630 -12.37 -6.31 -9.65
C ILE A 630 -13.69 -5.53 -9.72
#